data_AF-A0A7C5GEW9-F1
#
_entry.id   AF-A0A7C5GEW9-F1
#
_cell.length_a   1.000
_cell.length_b   1.000
_cell.length_c   1.000
_cell.angle_alpha   90.00
_cell.angle_beta   90.00
_cell.angle_gamma   90.00
#
_symmetry.space_group_name_H-M   'P 1'
#
loop_
_entity.id
_entity.type
_entity.pdbx_description
1 polymer ?
#
loop_
_entity_poly.entity_id
_entity_poly.type
_entity_poly.pdbx_seq_one_letter_code
_entity_poly.pdbx_strand_id
1 'polypeptide(L)'
;MKNQYIQDTKKWVNNIVIGLNFCPFASQAVLQNKVRYQVEDSGDMEKMLAKLFEEVLYLEGHEDIETTLLVLTQGVEDWLEYLILLDMGNELLRNQGYEGTYQLASFHPDYLFDGSQPDDPANYTNRSPHPLLHLIREESLEAAIA
;
A
#
# COMPACT_ATOMS: atom_id res chain seq x y z
N MET A 1 17.29 -10.02 -3.26
CA MET A 1 16.94 -8.80 -2.50
C MET A 1 15.44 -8.54 -2.50
N LYS A 2 14.76 -8.43 -3.66
CA LYS A 2 13.28 -8.28 -3.74
C LYS A 2 12.47 -9.26 -2.88
N ASN A 3 12.88 -10.52 -2.82
CA ASN A 3 12.23 -11.54 -1.98
C ASN A 3 12.29 -11.23 -0.47
N GLN A 4 13.34 -10.55 0.00
CA GLN A 4 13.46 -10.17 1.41
C GLN A 4 12.41 -9.12 1.80
N TYR A 5 12.28 -8.05 1.00
CA TYR A 5 11.27 -7.01 1.21
C TYR A 5 9.84 -7.58 1.24
N ILE A 6 9.53 -8.51 0.34
CA ILE A 6 8.23 -9.20 0.34
C ILE A 6 8.04 -10.01 1.62
N GLN A 7 9.06 -10.73 2.08
CA GLN A 7 8.98 -11.52 3.32
C GLN A 7 8.79 -10.62 4.55
N ASP A 8 9.47 -9.48 4.59
CA ASP A 8 9.37 -8.53 5.70
C ASP A 8 7.99 -7.86 5.72
N THR A 9 7.47 -7.45 4.56
CA THR A 9 6.09 -6.96 4.44
C THR A 9 5.08 -8.04 4.82
N LYS A 10 5.24 -9.29 4.38
CA LYS A 10 4.36 -10.40 4.79
C LYS A 10 4.39 -10.65 6.30
N LYS A 11 5.56 -10.62 6.93
CA LYS A 11 5.68 -10.75 8.39
C LYS A 11 5.01 -9.60 9.11
N TRP A 12 5.19 -8.37 8.63
CA TRP A 12 4.53 -7.19 9.18
C TRP A 12 3.01 -7.27 9.06
N VAL A 13 2.47 -7.64 7.89
CA VAL A 13 1.02 -7.84 7.71
C VAL A 13 0.49 -8.87 8.71
N ASN A 14 1.16 -10.03 8.86
CA ASN A 14 0.69 -11.07 9.77
C ASN A 14 0.81 -10.69 11.26
N ASN A 15 1.95 -10.12 11.67
CA ASN A 15 2.24 -9.90 13.09
C ASN A 15 1.65 -8.59 13.62
N ILE A 16 1.61 -7.55 12.79
CA ILE A 16 1.19 -6.21 13.19
C ILE A 16 -0.23 -5.96 12.70
N VAL A 17 -0.48 -5.99 11.40
CA VAL A 17 -1.80 -5.63 10.85
C VAL A 17 -2.88 -6.61 11.30
N ILE A 18 -2.65 -7.91 11.13
CA ILE A 18 -3.57 -8.96 11.56
C ILE A 18 -3.43 -9.21 13.07
N GLY A 19 -2.20 -9.38 13.57
CA GLY A 19 -1.95 -9.72 14.97
C GLY A 19 -2.45 -8.69 15.98
N LEU A 20 -2.45 -7.40 15.63
CA LEU A 20 -2.99 -6.31 16.47
C LEU A 20 -4.39 -5.86 16.05
N ASN A 21 -5.01 -6.55 15.09
CA ASN A 21 -6.35 -6.25 14.57
C ASN A 21 -6.51 -4.79 14.07
N PHE A 22 -5.49 -4.26 13.39
CA PHE A 22 -5.55 -2.92 12.77
C PHE A 22 -6.41 -2.91 11.51
N CYS A 23 -6.55 -4.05 10.84
CA CYS A 23 -7.49 -4.22 9.75
C CYS A 23 -8.24 -5.55 9.93
N PRO A 24 -9.56 -5.53 10.18
CA PRO A 24 -10.34 -6.76 10.35
C PRO A 24 -10.38 -7.61 9.07
N PHE A 25 -10.18 -6.99 7.91
CA PHE A 25 -10.33 -7.62 6.59
C PHE A 25 -9.05 -8.24 6.05
N ALA A 26 -7.89 -7.78 6.54
CA ALA A 26 -6.59 -8.24 6.08
C ALA A 26 -6.41 -9.75 6.25
N SER A 27 -6.95 -10.32 7.33
CA SER A 27 -6.82 -11.75 7.64
C SER A 27 -7.41 -12.65 6.55
N GLN A 28 -8.61 -12.31 6.07
CA GLN A 28 -9.32 -13.08 5.06
C GLN A 28 -8.63 -12.98 3.70
N ALA A 29 -8.27 -11.77 3.26
CA ALA A 29 -7.58 -11.56 2.00
C ALA A 29 -6.24 -12.34 1.96
N VAL A 30 -5.47 -12.33 3.05
CA VAL A 30 -4.21 -13.08 3.16
C VAL A 30 -4.45 -14.59 3.13
N LEU A 31 -5.41 -15.11 3.92
CA LEU A 31 -5.72 -16.55 3.95
C LEU A 31 -6.22 -17.08 2.60
N GLN A 32 -6.94 -16.26 1.85
CA GLN A 32 -7.46 -16.59 0.52
C GLN A 32 -6.44 -16.37 -0.60
N ASN A 33 -5.20 -15.95 -0.29
CA ASN A 33 -4.16 -15.61 -1.27
C ASN A 33 -4.57 -14.51 -2.27
N LYS A 34 -5.40 -13.57 -1.83
CA LYS A 34 -5.91 -12.46 -2.65
C LYS A 34 -5.09 -11.18 -2.53
N VAL A 35 -3.97 -11.25 -1.80
CA VAL A 35 -3.03 -10.13 -1.62
C VAL A 35 -1.82 -10.37 -2.52
N ARG A 36 -1.62 -9.46 -3.46
CA ARG A 36 -0.43 -9.40 -4.29
C ARG A 36 0.64 -8.54 -3.63
N TYR A 37 1.88 -8.99 -3.69
CA TYR A 37 3.03 -8.25 -3.15
C TYR A 37 4.00 -7.97 -4.29
N GLN A 38 4.36 -6.71 -4.48
CA GLN A 38 5.30 -6.32 -5.53
C GLN A 38 6.35 -5.34 -5.00
N VAL A 39 7.55 -5.36 -5.60
CA VAL A 39 8.68 -4.53 -5.20
C VAL A 39 9.13 -3.66 -6.35
N GLU A 40 9.24 -2.36 -6.09
CA GLU A 40 9.91 -1.39 -6.95
C GLU A 40 11.21 -0.90 -6.29
N ASP A 41 12.29 -0.91 -7.08
CA ASP A 41 13.66 -0.64 -6.64
C ASP A 41 14.42 0.33 -7.56
N SER A 42 13.69 1.03 -8.43
CA SER A 42 14.26 1.98 -9.39
C SER A 42 14.93 3.19 -8.77
N GLY A 43 14.51 3.63 -7.58
CA GLY A 43 14.91 4.92 -7.00
C GLY A 43 14.38 6.14 -7.76
N ASP A 44 13.41 5.94 -8.65
CA ASP A 44 12.91 6.95 -9.59
C ASP A 44 11.38 7.01 -9.55
N MET A 45 10.84 8.20 -9.27
CA MET A 45 9.41 8.41 -9.06
C MET A 45 8.58 8.09 -10.31
N GLU A 46 9.06 8.42 -11.51
CA GLU A 46 8.33 8.14 -12.75
C GLU A 46 8.16 6.62 -12.93
N LYS A 47 9.23 5.86 -12.68
CA LYS A 47 9.15 4.39 -12.68
C LYS A 47 8.25 3.84 -11.58
N MET A 48 8.22 4.45 -10.38
CA MET A 48 7.29 4.03 -9.33
C MET A 48 5.83 4.24 -9.72
N LEU A 49 5.51 5.36 -10.36
CA LEU A 49 4.17 5.65 -10.86
C LEU A 49 3.78 4.73 -12.02
N ALA A 50 4.71 4.47 -12.94
CA ALA A 50 4.51 3.48 -13.99
C ALA A 50 4.23 2.10 -13.38
N LYS A 51 5.00 1.70 -12.36
CA LYS A 51 4.80 0.46 -11.63
C LYS A 51 3.46 0.42 -10.91
N LEU A 52 3.04 1.50 -10.25
CA LEU A 52 1.72 1.61 -9.65
C LEU A 52 0.62 1.37 -10.70
N PHE A 53 0.73 1.99 -11.88
CA PHE A 53 -0.24 1.82 -12.95
C PHE A 53 -0.25 0.40 -13.53
N GLU A 54 0.91 -0.23 -13.69
CA GLU A 54 0.98 -1.64 -14.08
C GLU A 54 0.21 -2.54 -13.10
N GLU A 55 0.27 -2.24 -11.80
CA GLU A 55 -0.46 -3.01 -10.78
C GLU A 55 -1.97 -2.71 -10.80
N VAL A 56 -2.41 -1.50 -11.18
CA VAL A 56 -3.82 -1.22 -11.50
C VAL A 56 -4.29 -2.11 -12.64
N LEU A 57 -3.58 -2.10 -13.76
CA LEU A 57 -3.92 -2.93 -14.93
C LEU A 57 -3.86 -4.42 -14.61
N TYR A 58 -2.96 -4.84 -13.72
CA TYR A 58 -2.91 -6.22 -13.25
C TYR A 58 -4.20 -6.57 -12.51
N LEU A 59 -4.66 -5.73 -11.57
CA LEU A 59 -5.91 -5.96 -10.86
C LEU A 59 -7.09 -5.99 -11.85
N GLU A 60 -7.19 -5.06 -12.81
CA GLU A 60 -8.25 -5.10 -13.84
C GLU A 60 -8.32 -6.44 -14.59
N GLY A 61 -7.17 -7.11 -14.80
CA GLY A 61 -7.12 -8.44 -15.43
C GLY A 61 -7.31 -9.64 -14.49
N HIS A 62 -7.36 -9.42 -13.17
CA HIS A 62 -7.36 -10.48 -12.14
C HIS A 62 -8.35 -10.16 -11.02
N GLU A 63 -9.63 -10.47 -11.25
CA GLU A 63 -10.72 -10.29 -10.27
C GLU A 63 -10.54 -11.16 -9.00
N ASP A 64 -9.75 -12.24 -9.08
CA ASP A 64 -9.42 -13.10 -7.94
C ASP A 64 -8.45 -12.44 -6.95
N ILE A 65 -7.79 -11.34 -7.34
CA ILE A 65 -6.91 -10.54 -6.50
C ILE A 65 -7.64 -9.28 -6.04
N GLU A 66 -7.69 -9.08 -4.72
CA GLU A 66 -8.40 -7.96 -4.08
C GLU A 66 -7.52 -6.72 -3.96
N THR A 67 -6.21 -6.91 -3.78
CA THR A 67 -5.31 -5.79 -3.51
C THR A 67 -3.86 -6.08 -3.88
N THR A 68 -3.10 -5.00 -4.16
CA THR A 68 -1.66 -5.02 -4.31
C THR A 68 -0.98 -4.16 -3.24
N LEU A 69 0.03 -4.75 -2.58
CA LEU A 69 0.99 -4.06 -1.73
C LEU A 69 2.28 -3.81 -2.53
N LEU A 70 2.47 -2.57 -2.99
CA LEU A 70 3.65 -2.12 -3.73
C LEU A 70 4.70 -1.57 -2.75
N VAL A 71 5.74 -2.35 -2.50
CA VAL A 71 6.87 -2.01 -1.64
C VAL A 71 7.89 -1.19 -2.42
N LEU A 72 8.26 -0.02 -1.89
CA LEU A 72 9.20 0.91 -2.52
C LEU A 72 10.49 0.90 -1.71
N THR A 73 11.60 0.59 -2.38
CA THR A 73 12.85 0.24 -1.67
C THR A 73 13.97 1.26 -1.81
N GLN A 74 13.82 2.25 -2.70
CA GLN A 74 14.78 3.33 -2.94
C GLN A 74 14.03 4.58 -3.40
N GLY A 75 14.53 5.77 -3.09
CA GLY A 75 14.10 7.07 -3.65
C GLY A 75 12.97 7.78 -2.88
N VAL A 76 12.34 7.11 -1.92
CA VAL A 76 11.25 7.66 -1.08
C VAL A 76 11.37 7.19 0.37
N GLU A 77 12.60 7.03 0.85
CA GLU A 77 12.90 6.79 2.26
C GLU A 77 12.61 8.03 3.12
N ASP A 78 12.67 9.22 2.53
CA ASP A 78 12.26 10.46 3.16
C ASP A 78 10.73 10.61 3.11
N TRP A 79 10.15 11.01 4.24
CA TRP A 79 8.70 11.14 4.39
C TRP A 79 8.09 12.16 3.42
N LEU A 80 8.75 13.29 3.14
CA LEU A 80 8.22 14.30 2.24
C LEU A 80 8.26 13.83 0.79
N GLU A 81 9.35 13.18 0.37
CA GLU A 81 9.44 12.56 -0.96
C GLU A 81 8.37 11.48 -1.17
N TYR A 82 8.09 10.70 -0.12
CA TYR A 82 7.00 9.72 -0.13
C TYR A 82 5.62 10.39 -0.26
N LEU A 83 5.37 11.49 0.45
CA LEU A 83 4.11 12.23 0.33
C LEU A 83 3.90 12.83 -1.07
N ILE A 84 4.97 13.32 -1.71
CA ILE A 84 4.91 13.77 -3.10
C ILE A 84 4.52 12.62 -4.02
N LEU A 85 5.14 11.45 -3.87
CA LEU A 85 4.79 10.26 -4.66
C LEU A 85 3.32 9.85 -4.43
N LEU A 86 2.86 9.88 -3.17
CA LEU A 86 1.49 9.54 -2.82
C LEU A 86 0.48 10.47 -3.50
N ASP A 87 0.73 11.78 -3.50
CA ASP A 87 -0.11 12.77 -4.16
C ASP A 87 -0.15 12.54 -5.68
N MET A 88 1.02 12.35 -6.30
CA MET A 88 1.13 12.01 -7.72
C MET A 88 0.41 10.70 -8.08
N GLY A 89 0.46 9.69 -7.19
CA GLY A 89 -0.23 8.41 -7.37
C GLY A 89 -1.75 8.57 -7.34
N ASN A 90 -2.28 9.38 -6.42
CA ASN A 90 -3.71 9.69 -6.38
C ASN A 90 -4.16 10.47 -7.62
N GLU A 91 -3.38 11.47 -8.05
CA GLU A 91 -3.67 12.21 -9.28
C GLU A 91 -3.60 11.31 -10.52
N LEU A 92 -2.67 10.35 -10.56
CA LEU A 92 -2.61 9.36 -11.63
C LEU A 92 -3.89 8.52 -11.70
N LEU A 93 -4.38 8.00 -10.56
CA LEU A 93 -5.63 7.23 -10.51
C LEU A 93 -6.82 8.07 -11.00
N ARG A 94 -6.92 9.33 -10.53
CA ARG A 94 -7.94 10.28 -10.96
C ARG A 94 -7.91 10.51 -12.47
N ASN A 95 -6.73 10.85 -13.01
CA ASN A 95 -6.56 11.19 -14.42
C ASN A 95 -6.82 10.01 -15.37
N GLN A 96 -6.61 8.79 -14.89
CA GLN A 96 -6.88 7.55 -15.63
C GLN A 96 -8.31 7.02 -15.43
N GLY A 97 -9.14 7.70 -14.63
CA GLY A 97 -10.55 7.32 -14.40
C GLY A 97 -10.75 6.18 -13.40
N TYR A 98 -9.78 5.96 -12.51
CA TYR A 98 -9.83 4.93 -11.46
C TYR A 98 -10.17 5.48 -10.07
N GLU A 99 -10.38 6.78 -9.92
CA GLU A 99 -10.96 7.35 -8.68
C GLU A 99 -12.36 6.77 -8.44
N GLY A 100 -12.62 6.30 -7.21
CA GLY A 100 -13.87 5.60 -6.87
C GLY A 100 -13.87 4.11 -7.20
N THR A 101 -12.87 3.63 -7.95
CA THR A 101 -12.68 2.20 -8.26
C THR A 101 -11.55 1.63 -7.43
N TYR A 102 -10.45 2.36 -7.33
CA TYR A 102 -9.29 1.99 -6.54
C TYR A 102 -8.92 3.10 -5.54
N GLN A 103 -8.67 2.69 -4.31
CA GLN A 103 -8.13 3.54 -3.26
C GLN A 103 -6.64 3.27 -3.07
N LEU A 104 -5.87 4.34 -2.83
CA LEU A 104 -4.46 4.27 -2.47
C LEU A 104 -4.28 4.54 -0.98
N ALA A 105 -4.06 3.49 -0.19
CA ALA A 105 -3.66 3.62 1.21
C ALA A 105 -2.14 3.71 1.35
N SER A 106 -1.69 4.47 2.35
CA SER A 106 -0.28 4.83 2.53
C SER A 106 0.30 4.24 3.83
N PHE A 107 1.53 3.75 3.72
CA PHE A 107 2.31 3.19 4.82
C PHE A 107 3.80 3.56 4.67
N HIS A 108 4.43 3.98 5.75
CA HIS A 108 5.83 4.44 5.76
C HIS A 108 6.49 4.20 7.12
N PRO A 109 7.81 3.93 7.21
CA PRO A 109 8.49 3.79 8.51
C PRO A 109 8.30 5.01 9.43
N ASP A 110 8.36 6.20 8.83
CA ASP A 110 8.19 7.50 9.49
C ASP A 110 6.77 8.06 9.37
N TYR A 111 5.75 7.20 9.18
CA TYR A 111 4.38 7.66 9.04
C TYR A 111 3.97 8.59 10.19
N LEU A 112 3.39 9.73 9.83
CA LEU A 112 2.91 10.77 10.73
C LEU A 112 1.57 11.28 10.21
N PHE A 113 0.49 11.06 10.97
CA PHE A 113 -0.82 11.64 10.66
C PHE A 113 -0.77 13.15 10.79
N ASP A 114 -1.49 13.84 9.90
CA ASP A 114 -1.60 15.30 9.95
C ASP A 114 -2.14 15.76 11.32
N GLY A 115 -1.49 16.76 11.90
CA GLY A 115 -1.80 17.28 13.24
C GLY A 115 -1.42 16.38 14.43
N SER A 116 -0.88 15.18 14.22
CA SER A 116 -0.43 14.29 15.31
C SER A 116 0.99 14.60 15.81
N GLN A 117 1.32 14.14 17.01
CA GLN A 117 2.69 14.21 17.53
C GLN A 117 3.52 13.01 17.04
N PRO A 118 4.86 13.12 16.87
CA PRO A 118 5.70 12.03 16.39
C PRO A 118 5.63 10.73 17.20
N ASP A 119 5.31 10.80 18.48
CA ASP A 119 5.19 9.67 19.40
C ASP A 119 3.73 9.19 19.60
N ASP A 120 2.76 9.79 18.90
CA ASP A 120 1.36 9.39 18.98
C ASP A 120 1.20 7.91 18.58
N PRO A 121 0.60 7.07 19.46
CA PRO A 121 0.32 5.67 19.16
C PRO A 121 -0.45 5.44 17.85
N ALA A 122 -1.31 6.38 17.44
CA ALA A 122 -2.07 6.29 16.21
C ALA A 122 -1.17 6.14 14.97
N ASN A 123 -0.02 6.82 14.93
CA ASN A 123 0.92 6.72 13.81
C ASN A 123 1.36 5.29 13.53
N TYR A 124 1.45 4.45 14.57
CA TYR A 124 1.92 3.07 14.45
C TYR A 124 0.93 2.16 13.70
N THR A 125 -0.32 2.58 13.47
CA THR A 125 -1.26 1.83 12.62
C THR A 125 -0.82 1.82 11.16
N ASN A 126 -0.14 2.89 10.72
CA ASN A 126 0.32 3.07 9.35
C ASN A 126 1.84 3.03 9.21
N ARG A 127 2.58 2.79 10.30
CA ARG A 127 4.01 2.51 10.23
C ARG A 127 4.27 1.10 9.69
N SER A 128 5.14 1.03 8.71
CA SER A 128 5.55 -0.19 8.02
C SER A 128 7.08 -0.35 8.01
N PRO A 129 7.61 -1.54 7.71
CA PRO A 129 9.06 -1.75 7.62
C PRO A 129 9.72 -0.98 6.47
N HIS A 130 8.94 -0.68 5.42
CA HIS A 130 9.38 -0.02 4.20
C HIS A 130 8.28 0.92 3.70
N PRO A 131 8.64 1.99 2.96
CA PRO A 131 7.67 2.77 2.20
C PRO A 131 6.83 1.85 1.31
N LEU A 132 5.51 2.01 1.36
CA LEU A 132 4.58 1.12 0.68
C LEU A 132 3.33 1.87 0.24
N LEU A 133 2.87 1.57 -0.96
CA LEU A 133 1.56 1.96 -1.46
C LEU A 133 0.67 0.73 -1.50
N HIS A 134 -0.54 0.86 -0.95
CA HIS A 134 -1.53 -0.21 -0.89
C HIS A 134 -2.69 0.15 -1.81
N LEU A 135 -2.79 -0.55 -2.94
CA LEU A 135 -3.82 -0.36 -3.95
C LEU A 135 -4.98 -1.32 -3.67
N ILE A 136 -6.15 -0.78 -3.32
CA ILE A 136 -7.30 -1.54 -2.85
C ILE A 136 -8.47 -1.31 -3.80
N ARG A 137 -9.22 -2.35 -4.15
CA ARG A 137 -10.53 -2.19 -4.81
C ARG A 137 -11.54 -1.60 -3.81
N GLU A 138 -12.18 -0.49 -4.17
CA GLU A 138 -13.18 0.12 -3.30
C GLU A 138 -14.36 -0.82 -3.05
N GLU A 139 -14.80 -1.59 -4.06
CA GLU A 139 -15.84 -2.62 -3.90
C GLU A 139 -15.48 -3.64 -2.82
N SER A 140 -14.22 -4.09 -2.76
CA SER A 140 -13.77 -5.04 -1.73
C SER A 140 -13.78 -4.41 -0.34
N LEU A 141 -13.51 -3.11 -0.22
CA LEU A 141 -13.56 -2.40 1.05
C LEU A 141 -15.02 -2.19 1.52
N GLU A 142 -15.90 -1.77 0.61
CA GLU A 142 -17.32 -1.58 0.90
C GLU A 142 -17.99 -2.89 1.33
N ALA A 143 -17.73 -3.98 0.61
CA ALA A 143 -18.23 -5.31 0.95
C ALA A 143 -17.78 -5.80 2.33
N ALA A 144 -16.66 -5.26 2.83
CA ALA A 144 -16.13 -5.61 4.14
C ALA A 144 -16.75 -4.77 5.28
N ILE A 145 -17.22 -3.56 4.98
CA ILE A 145 -17.83 -2.63 5.96
C ILE A 145 -19.35 -2.88 6.10
N ALA A 146 -20.00 -3.44 5.07
CA ALA A 146 -21.43 -3.75 5.03
C ALA A 146 -21.83 -4.98 5.87
#